data_AF-A0A388PVD0-F1
#
_entry.id   AF-A0A388PVD0-F1
#
_cell.length_a   1.000
_cell.length_b   1.000
_cell.length_c   1.000
_cell.angle_alpha   90.00
_cell.angle_beta   90.00
_cell.angle_gamma   90.00
#
_symmetry.space_group_name_H-M   'P 1'
#
loop_
_entity.id
_entity.type
_entity.pdbx_description
1 polymer ?
#
loop_
_entity_poly.entity_id
_entity_poly.type
_entity_poly.pdbx_seq_one_letter_code
_entity_poly.pdbx_strand_id
1 'polypeptide(L)' 'MAFVRILSTLVRDKELGKYIVPIVPDEARTFGMEGMFRQLGIYSSVGQLYEPQDSDQVMFYKNKQMVKF' A
#
# COMPACT_ATOMS: atom_id res chain seq x y z
N MET A 1 9.75 11.00 5.84
CA MET A 1 8.78 11.62 6.79
C MET A 1 8.73 10.80 8.08
N ALA A 2 8.67 11.44 9.24
CA ALA A 2 8.64 10.75 10.54
C ALA A 2 7.32 9.96 10.74
N PHE A 3 6.18 10.55 10.39
CA PHE A 3 4.87 9.89 10.49
C PHE A 3 4.80 8.57 9.70
N VAL A 4 5.19 8.59 8.42
CA VAL A 4 5.17 7.39 7.56
C VAL A 4 6.08 6.28 8.10
N ARG A 5 7.21 6.62 8.73
CA ARG A 5 8.10 5.64 9.37
C ARG A 5 7.42 4.97 10.57
N ILE A 6 6.79 5.77 11.44
CA ILE A 6 6.05 5.24 12.60
C ILE A 6 4.89 4.35 12.13
N LEU A 7 4.11 4.81 11.15
CA LEU A 7 3.00 4.05 10.59
C LEU A 7 3.48 2.72 9.97
N SER A 8 4.60 2.73 9.24
CA SER A 8 5.22 1.53 8.70
C SER A 8 5.64 0.53 9.78
N THR A 9 6.13 1.02 10.93
CA THR A 9 6.47 0.17 12.08
C THR A 9 5.21 -0.44 12.70
N LEU A 10 4.16 0.36 12.91
CA LEU A 10 2.90 -0.11 13.50
C LEU A 10 2.21 -1.17 12.64
N VAL A 11 2.22 -0.99 11.32
CA VAL A 11 1.62 -1.94 10.39
C VAL A 11 2.35 -3.29 10.38
N ARG A 12 3.66 -3.30 10.64
CA ARG A 12 4.48 -4.54 10.68
C ARG A 12 4.43 -5.24 12.04
N ASP A 13 3.83 -4.60 13.05
CA ASP A 13 3.69 -5.18 14.37
C ASP A 13 2.76 -6.41 14.33
N LYS A 14 3.18 -7.49 14.99
CA LYS A 14 2.46 -8.78 14.94
C LYS A 14 1.13 -8.76 15.68
N GLU A 15 0.99 -7.91 16.69
CA GLU A 15 -0.22 -7.81 17.51
C GLU A 15 -1.14 -6.70 16.98
N LEU A 16 -0.55 -5.56 16.59
CA LEU A 16 -1.29 -4.36 16.20
C LEU A 16 -1.55 -4.25 14.70
N GLY A 17 -0.68 -4.78 13.84
CA GLY A 17 -0.71 -4.52 12.39
C GLY A 17 -2.05 -4.82 11.72
N LYS A 18 -2.72 -5.90 12.15
CA LYS A 18 -4.05 -6.30 11.67
C LYS A 18 -5.19 -5.32 11.98
N TYR A 19 -4.96 -4.35 12.86
CA TYR A 19 -5.93 -3.31 13.24
C TYR A 19 -5.61 -1.95 12.64
N ILE A 20 -4.46 -1.80 11.96
CA ILE A 20 -4.03 -0.53 11.38
C ILE A 20 -4.42 -0.51 9.91
N VAL A 21 -5.32 0.41 9.54
CA VAL A 21 -5.76 0.62 8.16
C VAL A 21 -5.34 2.02 7.70
N PRO A 22 -4.21 2.15 6.98
CA PRO A 22 -3.82 3.42 6.38
C PRO A 22 -4.83 3.83 5.28
N ILE A 23 -5.42 5.02 5.42
CA ILE A 23 -6.26 5.63 4.40
C ILE A 23 -5.53 6.86 3.88
N VAL A 24 -5.41 6.97 2.57
CA VAL A 24 -4.73 8.08 1.90
C VAL A 24 -5.53 8.45 0.65
N PRO A 25 -5.66 9.76 0.34
CA PRO A 25 -6.16 10.19 -0.96
C PRO A 25 -5.15 9.82 -2.07
N ASP A 26 -5.46 10.16 -3.31
CA ASP A 26 -4.63 9.85 -4.50
C ASP A 26 -3.17 10.39 -4.40
N GLU A 27 -2.91 11.32 -3.48
CA GLU A 27 -1.64 12.00 -3.24
C GLU A 27 -0.62 11.19 -2.41
N ALA A 28 -0.76 9.87 -2.33
CA ALA A 28 0.10 9.04 -1.49
C ALA A 28 1.60 9.10 -1.81
N ARG A 29 1.95 9.37 -3.08
CA ARG A 29 3.33 9.61 -3.52
C ARG A 29 3.91 10.86 -2.88
N THR A 30 3.13 11.94 -2.84
CA THR A 30 3.51 13.22 -2.22
C THR A 30 3.81 13.06 -0.73
N PHE A 31 3.04 12.22 -0.03
CA PHE A 31 3.26 11.93 1.38
C PHE A 31 4.42 10.94 1.64
N GLY A 32 5.01 10.36 0.60
CA GLY A 32 6.08 9.38 0.70
C GLY A 32 5.59 7.99 1.15
N MET A 33 4.33 7.64 0.84
CA MET A 33 3.72 6.36 1.19
C MET A 33 3.91 5.27 0.11
N GLU A 34 4.59 5.56 -1.01
CA GLU A 34 4.80 4.62 -2.12
C GLU A 34 5.45 3.29 -1.67
N GLY A 35 6.38 3.35 -0.71
CA GLY A 35 7.08 2.18 -0.18
C GLY A 35 6.18 1.24 0.64
N MET A 36 5.06 1.76 1.16
CA MET A 36 4.07 0.98 1.91
C MET A 36 3.16 0.17 0.99
N PHE A 37 2.86 0.68 -0.20
CA PHE A 37 2.04 -0.04 -1.19
C PHE A 37 2.66 -1.34 -1.65
N ARG A 38 4.00 -1.39 -1.75
CA ARG A 38 4.72 -2.65 -2.03
C ARG A 38 4.60 -3.69 -0.91
N GLN A 39 4.34 -3.25 0.32
CA GLN A 39 4.29 -4.13 1.50
C GLN A 39 2.88 -4.62 1.80
N LEU A 40 1.89 -3.73 1.64
CA LEU A 40 0.49 -3.99 2.03
C LEU A 40 -0.42 -4.27 0.84
N GLY A 41 -0.02 -3.84 -0.37
CA GLY A 41 -0.94 -3.73 -1.49
C GLY A 41 -1.92 -2.55 -1.32
N ILE A 42 -2.75 -2.34 -2.34
CA ILE A 42 -3.85 -1.37 -2.31
C ILE A 42 -5.14 -2.16 -2.38
N TYR A 43 -6.07 -1.88 -1.48
CA TYR A 43 -7.40 -2.47 -1.51
C TYR A 43 -8.27 -1.80 -2.58
N SER A 44 -8.91 -2.60 -3.44
CA SER A 44 -9.97 -2.13 -4.33
C SER A 44 -11.10 -3.16 -4.42
N SER A 45 -12.32 -2.75 -4.06
CA SER A 45 -13.52 -3.58 -4.10
C SER A 45 -14.03 -3.85 -5.52
N VAL A 46 -13.68 -2.98 -6.47
CA VAL A 46 -14.11 -3.03 -7.89
C VAL A 46 -13.02 -3.52 -8.84
N GLY A 47 -11.87 -3.97 -8.30
CA GLY A 47 -10.66 -4.21 -9.08
C GLY A 47 -9.86 -2.93 -9.33
N GLN A 48 -8.61 -3.07 -9.75
CA GLN A 48 -7.73 -1.93 -9.97
C GLN A 48 -8.14 -1.22 -11.28
N LEU A 49 -9.07 -0.26 -11.20
CA LEU A 49 -9.53 0.58 -12.32
C LEU A 49 -8.52 1.67 -12.72
N TYR A 50 -7.32 1.63 -12.14
CA TYR A 50 -6.25 2.58 -12.39
C TYR A 50 -5.09 1.83 -13.05
N GLU A 51 -4.71 2.24 -14.27
CA GLU A 51 -3.43 1.82 -14.83
C GLU A 51 -2.31 2.43 -13.96
N PRO A 52 -1.46 1.61 -13.32
CA PRO A 52 -0.28 2.14 -12.67
C PRO A 52 0.51 2.90 -13.71
N GLN A 53 0.75 4.20 -13.48
CA GLN A 53 1.53 5.05 -14.38
C GLN A 53 2.99 4.57 -14.57
N ASP A 54 3.38 3.53 -13.83
CA ASP A 54 4.69 2.84 -13.89
C ASP A 54 4.66 1.54 -14.73
N SER A 55 3.68 1.35 -15.62
CA SER A 55 3.63 0.19 -16.53
C SER A 55 4.86 0.06 -17.45
N ASP A 56 5.59 1.17 -17.68
CA ASP A 56 6.82 1.22 -18.48
C ASP A 56 8.13 1.09 -17.66
N GLN A 57 8.07 1.02 -16.33
CA GLN A 57 9.27 0.93 -15.46
C GLN A 57 9.42 -0.46 -14.85
N VAL A 58 9.91 -1.43 -15.65
CA VAL A 58 10.62 -2.73 -15.36
C VAL A 58 10.17 -3.64 -14.18
N MET A 59 9.36 -3.20 -13.23
CA MET A 59 8.92 -3.97 -12.08
C MET A 59 7.45 -4.34 -12.20
N PHE A 60 7.23 -5.41 -12.96
CA PHE A 60 6.01 -6.18 -13.01
C PHE A 60 5.45 -6.44 -11.59
N TYR A 61 4.30 -5.85 -11.27
CA TYR A 61 3.56 -6.19 -10.07
C TYR A 61 2.61 -7.35 -10.41
N LYS A 62 2.94 -8.57 -9.98
CA LYS A 62 2.11 -9.75 -10.18
C LYS A 62 1.24 -9.96 -8.95
N ASN A 63 0.02 -9.42 -8.95
CA ASN A 63 -0.91 -9.62 -7.83
C ASN A 63 -1.78 -10.85 -8.04
N LYS A 64 -1.55 -11.86 -7.21
CA LYS A 64 -2.54 -12.89 -6.92
C LYS A 64 -3.60 -12.29 -6.02
N GLN A 65 -4.83 -12.41 -6.46
CA GLN A 65 -6.06 -12.28 -5.70
C GLN A 65 -5.94 -13.05 -4.37
N MET A 66 -5.72 -12.35 -3.26
CA MET A 66 -6.14 -12.84 -1.94
C MET A 66 -6.48 -11.66 -1.03
N VAL A 67 -7.77 -11.58 -0.71
CA VAL A 67 -8.24 -11.09 0.58
C VAL A 67 -7.82 -12.13 1.62
N LYS A 68 -7.13 -11.72 2.68
CA LYS A 68 -7.32 -12.33 4.00
C LYS A 68 -6.88 -11.37 5.11
N PHE A 69 -7.91 -10.90 5.81
CA PHE A 69 -7.98 -10.18 7.09
C PHE A 69 -7.43 -8.76 7.09
#